data_AF-A0A921ZAV9-F1
#
_entry.id   AF-A0A921ZAV9-F1
#
_cell.length_a   1.000
_cell.length_b   1.000
_cell.length_c   1.000
_cell.angle_alpha   90.00
_cell.angle_beta   90.00
_cell.angle_gamma   90.00
#
_symmetry.space_group_name_H-M   'P 1'
#
loop_
_entity.id
_entity.type
_entity.pdbx_description
1 polymer ?
#
loop_
_entity_poly.entity_id
_entity_poly.type
_entity_poly.pdbx_seq_one_letter_code
_entity_poly.pdbx_strand_id
1 'polypeptide(L)'
;MAKNTSSSAFRKIDIDQYNEDNFKEDEAELSGPTGPDESEDNALALTLKVLLAIKSAQIEEVVGKLHLDDIDVLMKYIYRGFECPSEGSSGHLLLWHEKAYNIGGFGSIVRVLSDRMRV
;
A
#
# COMPACT_ATOMS: atom_id res chain seq x y z
N MET A 1 31.12 33.30 34.86
CA MET A 1 29.68 33.16 34.52
C MET A 1 29.57 32.42 33.20
N ALA A 2 28.97 31.24 33.18
CA ALA A 2 28.70 30.52 31.94
C ALA A 2 27.66 31.33 31.12
N LYS A 3 28.02 31.71 29.89
CA LYS A 3 27.10 32.37 28.97
C LYS A 3 26.04 31.35 28.58
N ASN A 4 24.82 31.53 29.07
CA ASN A 4 23.71 30.63 28.79
C ASN A 4 23.40 30.68 27.30
N THR A 5 23.65 29.59 26.58
CA THR A 5 23.32 29.47 25.16
C THR A 5 21.80 29.32 25.03
N SER A 6 21.07 30.44 24.94
CA SER A 6 19.61 30.48 24.84
C SER A 6 19.05 29.87 23.54
N SER A 7 19.92 29.38 22.64
CA SER A 7 19.52 28.69 21.42
C SER A 7 19.43 27.18 21.64
N SER A 8 18.21 26.64 21.62
CA SER A 8 17.94 25.19 21.61
C SER A 8 18.01 24.58 20.20
N ALA A 9 18.52 25.30 19.21
CA ALA A 9 18.55 24.85 17.81
C ALA A 9 19.29 23.52 17.62
N PHE A 10 20.34 23.28 18.41
CA PHE A 10 21.13 22.04 18.35
C PHE A 10 20.35 20.80 18.81
N ARG A 11 19.28 20.94 19.61
CA ARG A 11 18.43 19.81 20.07
C ARG A 11 17.33 19.43 19.09
N LYS A 12 17.11 20.26 18.05
CA LYS A 12 16.14 20.00 16.98
C LYS A 12 16.74 19.18 15.85
N ILE A 13 18.05 18.98 15.85
CA ILE A 13 18.72 18.16 14.85
C ILE A 13 18.50 16.71 15.25
N ASP A 14 17.82 15.97 14.38
CA ASP A 14 17.74 14.52 14.48
C ASP A 14 19.10 13.94 14.10
N ILE A 15 19.88 13.51 15.10
CA ILE A 15 21.23 12.95 14.88
C ILE A 15 21.11 11.49 14.40
N ASP A 16 19.99 10.81 14.73
CA ASP A 16 19.79 9.41 14.41
C ASP A 16 19.70 9.20 12.89
N GLN A 17 19.22 10.18 12.12
CA GLN A 17 19.19 10.10 10.65
C GLN A 17 20.57 9.85 10.00
N TYR A 18 21.66 10.22 10.68
CA TYR A 18 23.03 10.05 10.19
C TYR A 18 23.75 8.85 10.81
N ASN A 19 23.07 8.05 11.63
CA ASN A 19 23.67 6.86 12.24
C ASN A 19 23.89 5.76 11.19
N GLU A 20 25.14 5.33 11.01
CA GLU A 20 25.50 4.28 10.05
C GLU A 20 24.93 2.91 10.40
N ASP A 21 24.65 2.66 11.68
CA ASP A 21 24.05 1.42 12.18
C ASP A 21 22.54 1.34 11.97
N ASN A 22 21.89 2.42 11.51
CA ASN A 22 20.47 2.36 11.17
C ASN A 22 20.24 1.38 10.02
N PHE A 23 19.10 0.67 10.09
CA PHE A 23 18.66 -0.17 8.98
C PHE A 23 18.51 0.68 7.72
N LYS A 24 19.36 0.43 6.73
CA LYS A 24 19.22 0.96 5.38
C LYS A 24 18.46 -0.08 4.56
N GLU A 25 17.43 0.35 3.85
CA GLU A 25 16.76 -0.53 2.91
C GLU A 25 17.75 -0.82 1.78
N ASP A 26 17.95 -2.11 1.47
CA ASP A 26 18.85 -2.51 0.39
C ASP A 26 18.32 -1.91 -0.93
N GLU A 27 19.17 -1.16 -1.64
CA GLU A 27 18.82 -0.50 -2.92
C GLU A 27 18.30 -1.49 -3.99
N ALA A 28 18.59 -2.79 -3.83
CA ALA A 28 18.10 -3.86 -4.70
C ALA A 28 16.62 -4.24 -4.46
N GLU A 29 16.07 -4.00 -3.26
CA GLU A 29 14.63 -4.12 -3.00
C GLU A 29 13.87 -2.81 -3.32
N LEU A 30 14.62 -1.75 -3.62
CA LEU A 30 14.15 -0.43 -4.05
C LEU A 30 14.32 -0.24 -5.57
N SER A 31 14.14 -1.28 -6.39
CA SER A 31 14.14 -1.11 -7.85
C SER A 31 12.81 -0.58 -8.41
N GLY A 32 11.91 -0.10 -7.55
CA GLY A 32 10.73 0.69 -7.92
C GLY A 32 10.91 2.15 -7.50
N PRO A 33 10.44 3.12 -8.31
CA PRO A 33 10.68 4.53 -8.09
C PRO A 33 10.14 5.00 -6.73
N THR A 34 11.02 5.60 -5.94
CA THR A 34 10.68 6.21 -4.64
C THR A 34 10.09 7.60 -4.87
N GLY A 35 8.80 7.64 -5.20
CA GLY A 35 8.01 8.84 -5.42
C GLY A 35 6.59 8.48 -5.85
N PRO A 36 5.60 9.38 -5.81
CA PRO A 36 4.32 9.14 -6.46
C PRO A 36 4.59 8.97 -7.95
N ASP A 37 4.69 7.73 -8.40
CA ASP A 37 4.84 7.43 -9.81
C ASP A 37 3.47 7.58 -10.46
N GLU A 38 3.38 8.50 -11.41
CA GLU A 38 2.19 8.70 -12.23
C GLU A 38 1.75 7.36 -12.88
N SER A 39 2.70 6.44 -13.12
CA SER A 39 2.41 5.10 -13.62
C SER A 39 1.61 4.24 -12.61
N GLU A 40 1.94 4.30 -11.32
CA GLU A 40 1.24 3.59 -10.24
C GLU A 40 -0.15 4.19 -10.02
N ASP A 41 -0.28 5.51 -10.05
CA ASP A 41 -1.58 6.19 -9.96
C ASP A 41 -2.50 5.81 -11.13
N ASN A 42 -1.95 5.74 -12.35
CA ASN A 42 -2.68 5.31 -13.53
C ASN A 42 -3.10 3.83 -13.43
N ALA A 43 -2.23 2.97 -12.93
CA ALA A 43 -2.52 1.55 -12.70
C ALA A 43 -3.64 1.38 -11.67
N LEU A 44 -3.60 2.13 -10.56
CA LEU A 44 -4.66 2.15 -9.56
C LEU A 44 -5.98 2.62 -10.17
N ALA A 45 -5.98 3.74 -10.89
CA ALA A 45 -7.19 4.30 -11.49
C ALA A 45 -7.84 3.31 -12.47
N LEU A 46 -7.04 2.62 -13.29
CA LEU A 46 -7.52 1.57 -14.19
C LEU A 46 -8.08 0.38 -13.40
N THR A 47 -7.38 -0.08 -12.37
CA THR A 47 -7.80 -1.22 -11.56
C THR A 47 -9.12 -0.93 -10.85
N LEU A 48 -9.24 0.22 -10.17
CA LEU A 48 -10.49 0.63 -9.51
C LEU A 48 -11.66 0.74 -10.49
N LYS A 49 -11.42 1.27 -11.70
CA LYS A 49 -12.45 1.32 -12.74
C LYS A 49 -12.95 -0.07 -13.12
N VAL A 50 -12.07 -1.07 -13.22
CA VAL A 50 -12.45 -2.46 -13.50
C VAL A 50 -13.20 -3.08 -12.32
N LEU A 51 -12.70 -2.92 -11.09
CA LEU A 51 -13.32 -3.49 -9.89
C LEU A 51 -14.74 -2.96 -9.67
N LEU A 52 -14.97 -1.66 -9.90
CA LEU A 52 -16.28 -1.02 -9.76
C LEU A 52 -17.25 -1.34 -10.92
N ALA A 53 -16.74 -1.70 -12.10
CA ALA A 53 -17.57 -2.06 -13.25
C ALA A 53 -18.14 -3.48 -13.16
N ILE A 54 -17.46 -4.39 -12.47
CA ILE A 54 -17.90 -5.79 -12.29
C ILE A 54 -19.03 -5.85 -11.28
N LYS A 55 -20.10 -6.57 -11.62
CA LYS A 55 -21.27 -6.75 -10.73
C LYS A 55 -20.92 -7.64 -9.55
N SER A 56 -21.48 -7.34 -8.38
CA SER A 56 -21.22 -8.09 -7.13
C SER A 56 -21.41 -9.61 -7.26
N ALA A 57 -22.39 -10.05 -8.06
CA ALA A 57 -22.65 -11.47 -8.31
C ALA A 57 -21.54 -12.21 -9.10
N GLN A 58 -20.66 -11.48 -9.78
CA GLN A 58 -19.58 -12.04 -10.60
C GLN A 58 -18.22 -12.02 -9.89
N ILE A 59 -18.09 -11.31 -8.78
CA ILE A 59 -16.82 -11.13 -8.07
C ILE A 59 -16.22 -12.49 -7.67
N GLU A 60 -17.04 -13.38 -7.08
CA GLU A 60 -16.57 -14.68 -6.61
C GLU A 60 -16.01 -15.56 -7.76
N GLU A 61 -16.66 -15.54 -8.92
CA GLU A 61 -16.19 -16.27 -10.11
C GLU A 61 -14.86 -15.70 -10.63
N VAL A 62 -14.71 -14.37 -10.65
CA VAL A 62 -13.48 -13.71 -11.12
C VAL A 62 -12.31 -14.02 -10.18
N VAL A 63 -12.52 -13.83 -8.88
CA VAL A 63 -11.49 -14.07 -7.85
C VAL A 63 -11.09 -15.54 -7.82
N GLY A 64 -12.04 -16.47 -8.02
CA GLY A 64 -11.76 -17.91 -8.11
C GLY A 64 -10.88 -18.35 -9.29
N LYS A 65 -10.65 -17.48 -10.29
CA LYS A 65 -9.78 -17.76 -11.45
C LYS A 65 -8.37 -17.20 -11.29
N LEU A 66 -8.09 -16.42 -10.25
CA LEU A 66 -6.80 -15.78 -10.03
C LEU A 66 -5.81 -16.74 -9.36
N HIS A 67 -4.51 -16.58 -9.66
CA HIS A 67 -3.46 -17.25 -8.91
C HIS A 67 -3.28 -16.61 -7.53
N LEU A 68 -2.66 -17.31 -6.57
CA LEU A 68 -2.46 -16.78 -5.21
C LEU A 68 -1.64 -15.48 -5.21
N ASP A 69 -0.65 -15.37 -6.09
CA ASP A 69 0.14 -14.13 -6.24
C ASP A 69 -0.73 -12.97 -6.75
N ASP A 70 -1.66 -13.24 -7.66
CA ASP A 70 -2.59 -12.23 -8.18
C ASP A 70 -3.62 -11.81 -7.12
N ILE A 71 -4.01 -12.71 -6.21
CA ILE A 71 -4.86 -12.38 -5.06
C ILE A 71 -4.16 -11.40 -4.13
N ASP A 72 -2.85 -11.56 -3.91
CA ASP A 72 -2.08 -10.63 -3.09
C ASP A 72 -1.99 -9.27 -3.76
N VAL A 73 -1.73 -9.21 -5.08
CA VAL A 73 -1.72 -7.96 -5.86
C VAL A 73 -3.10 -7.29 -5.83
N LEU A 74 -4.18 -8.06 -6.02
CA LEU A 74 -5.54 -7.56 -5.90
C LEU A 74 -5.79 -6.97 -4.49
N MET A 75 -5.33 -7.66 -3.45
CA MET A 75 -5.47 -7.17 -2.07
C MET A 75 -4.73 -5.83 -1.88
N LYS A 76 -3.52 -5.66 -2.43
CA LYS A 76 -2.79 -4.38 -2.38
C LYS A 76 -3.60 -3.25 -3.01
N TYR A 77 -4.18 -3.47 -4.20
CA TYR A 77 -5.00 -2.46 -4.88
C TYR A 77 -6.32 -2.16 -4.15
N ILE A 78 -6.92 -3.15 -3.45
CA ILE A 78 -8.10 -2.92 -2.60
C ILE A 78 -7.75 -1.97 -1.44
N TYR A 79 -6.64 -2.24 -0.73
CA TYR A 79 -6.18 -1.39 0.38
C TYR A 79 -5.83 0.02 -0.09
N ARG A 80 -5.12 0.15 -1.21
CA ARG A 80 -4.83 1.46 -1.80
C ARG A 80 -6.11 2.17 -2.27
N GLY A 81 -7.07 1.43 -2.80
CA GLY A 81 -8.39 1.95 -3.16
C GLY A 81 -9.15 2.56 -1.98
N PHE A 82 -8.98 2.01 -0.77
CA PHE A 82 -9.57 2.59 0.45
C PHE A 82 -8.95 3.94 0.85
N GLU A 83 -7.74 4.25 0.38
CA GLU A 83 -7.13 5.58 0.59
C GLU A 83 -7.81 6.67 -0.26
N CYS A 84 -8.50 6.29 -1.35
CA CYS A 84 -9.16 7.19 -2.30
C CYS A 84 -10.66 6.89 -2.46
N PRO A 85 -11.48 7.07 -1.41
CA PRO A 85 -12.90 6.77 -1.46
C PRO A 85 -13.66 7.71 -2.41
N SER A 86 -14.37 7.13 -3.37
CA SER A 86 -15.43 7.81 -4.14
C SER A 86 -16.82 7.29 -3.74
N GLU A 87 -17.88 8.02 -4.05
CA GLU A 87 -19.24 7.66 -3.65
C GLU A 87 -19.61 6.23 -4.10
N GLY A 88 -20.01 5.39 -3.14
CA GLY A 88 -20.37 3.98 -3.39
C GLY A 88 -19.20 3.01 -3.63
N SER A 89 -17.96 3.50 -3.78
CA SER A 89 -16.80 2.64 -4.08
C SER A 89 -16.38 1.75 -2.91
N SER A 90 -16.34 2.29 -1.69
CA SER A 90 -15.86 1.56 -0.51
C SER A 90 -16.72 0.35 -0.18
N GLY A 91 -18.05 0.46 -0.34
CA GLY A 91 -18.96 -0.68 -0.16
C GLY A 91 -18.69 -1.79 -1.17
N HIS A 92 -18.42 -1.43 -2.42
CA HIS A 92 -18.10 -2.40 -3.47
C HIS A 92 -16.72 -3.04 -3.26
N LEU A 93 -15.73 -2.26 -2.83
CA LEU A 93 -14.39 -2.75 -2.48
C LEU A 93 -14.40 -3.68 -1.26
N LEU A 94 -15.31 -3.49 -0.30
CA LEU A 94 -15.48 -4.43 0.82
C LEU A 94 -15.97 -5.81 0.35
N LEU A 95 -16.81 -5.87 -0.69
CA LEU A 95 -17.22 -7.13 -1.30
C LEU A 95 -16.05 -7.83 -2.00
N TRP A 96 -15.21 -7.08 -2.71
CA TRP A 96 -13.97 -7.59 -3.29
C TRP A 96 -13.02 -8.13 -2.23
N HIS A 97 -12.85 -7.38 -1.14
CA HIS A 97 -12.02 -7.79 -0.01
C HIS A 97 -12.50 -9.11 0.59
N GLU A 98 -13.80 -9.26 0.86
CA GLU A 98 -14.38 -10.50 1.38
C GLU A 98 -14.02 -11.71 0.49
N LYS A 99 -14.24 -11.59 -0.82
CA LYS A 99 -14.01 -12.71 -1.74
C LYS A 99 -12.52 -13.02 -1.92
N ALA A 100 -11.66 -12.00 -1.99
CA ALA A 100 -10.21 -12.19 -2.03
C ALA A 100 -9.70 -12.83 -0.73
N TYR A 101 -10.23 -12.43 0.42
CA TYR A 101 -9.89 -13.02 1.72
C TYR A 101 -10.29 -14.50 1.81
N ASN A 102 -11.43 -14.89 1.25
CA ASN A 102 -11.87 -16.29 1.27
C ASN A 102 -10.89 -17.23 0.53
N ILE A 103 -10.07 -16.71 -0.40
CA ILE A 103 -9.06 -17.48 -1.12
C ILE A 103 -7.67 -17.29 -0.49
N GLY A 104 -7.20 -16.04 -0.36
CA GLY A 104 -5.85 -15.72 0.12
C GLY A 104 -5.67 -15.81 1.64
N GLY A 105 -6.77 -15.84 2.39
CA GLY A 105 -6.79 -15.87 3.85
C GLY A 105 -6.14 -14.65 4.50
N PHE A 106 -5.77 -14.79 5.76
CA PHE A 106 -5.06 -13.73 6.51
C PHE A 106 -3.68 -13.41 5.92
N GLY A 107 -3.03 -14.38 5.27
CA GLY A 107 -1.70 -14.21 4.70
C GLY A 107 -1.64 -13.12 3.63
N SER A 108 -2.68 -12.99 2.81
CA SER A 108 -2.72 -11.94 1.77
C SER A 108 -2.72 -10.55 2.38
N ILE A 109 -3.47 -10.32 3.46
CA ILE A 109 -3.49 -9.06 4.19
C ILE A 109 -2.13 -8.78 4.84
N VAL A 110 -1.53 -9.76 5.52
CA VAL A 110 -0.21 -9.59 6.17
C VAL A 110 0.85 -9.19 5.15
N ARG A 111 0.82 -9.77 3.95
CA ARG A 111 1.75 -9.42 2.88
C ARG A 111 1.53 -7.99 2.40
N VAL A 112 0.30 -7.49 2.31
CA VAL A 112 0.04 -6.05 2.05
C VAL A 112 0.64 -5.17 3.14
N LEU A 113 0.41 -5.50 4.41
CA LEU A 113 0.88 -4.68 5.54
C LEU A 113 2.41 -4.69 5.73
N SER A 114 3.06 -5.76 5.27
CA SER A 114 4.51 -5.93 5.35
C SER A 114 5.23 -5.47 4.08
N ASP A 115 4.47 -5.12 3.03
CA ASP A 115 5.04 -4.66 1.78
C ASP A 115 5.64 -3.26 1.96
N ARG A 116 6.88 -3.12 1.55
CA ARG A 116 7.60 -1.85 1.56
C ARG A 116 7.42 -1.09 0.24
N MET A 117 7.05 -1.81 -0.83
CA MET A 117 6.76 -1.24 -2.13
C MET A 117 5.28 -0.95 -2.23
N ARG A 118 4.94 0.31 -2.53
CA ARG A 118 3.55 0.67 -2.82
C ARG A 118 3.23 0.25 -4.26
N VAL A 119 1.98 -0.16 -4.49
CA VAL A 119 1.40 -0.32 -5.85
C VAL A 119 0.61 0.90 -6.21
#